data_AF-A0A417U4G6-F1
#
_entry.id   AF-A0A417U4G6-F1
#
_cell.length_a   1.000
_cell.length_b   1.000
_cell.length_c   1.000
_cell.angle_alpha   90.00
_cell.angle_beta   90.00
_cell.angle_gamma   90.00
#
_symmetry.space_group_name_H-M   'P 1'
#
loop_
_entity.id
_entity.type
_entity.pdbx_description
1 polymer ?
#
loop_
_entity_poly.entity_id
_entity_poly.type
_entity_poly.pdbx_seq_one_letter_code
_entity_poly.pdbx_strand_id
1 'polypeptide(L)'
;MLPGAAIFFYLHDIELADILHSTQKNYFNFTLVPFGTSFRFSPDIFAYYFSHHSKEDLIFMSDNQNNFQLPERGALTIPMTNDYLFRALLQRNNKVLTGLIASLLHLSPSEISSVEITNPIVLGESTSDKTFFLDIRVVLNQNTLINLEMQVINEHNWPERSLSYLCREFYATYKLLNVKNHTVYSDKLQLSVLDLTQIHLATDEDKACHIDFWASLFKARTWEELHMLSQNNEYLKEASETVYHLTQEEKIRLQCQAREDYYRRMKGIQEKIEAQEELLAQKDAEIAALKKLLAEK
;
A
#
# COMPACT_ATOMS: atom_id res chain seq x y z
N MET A 1 -10.04 10.49 -44.08
CA MET A 1 -8.86 11.30 -43.74
C MET A 1 -9.04 11.70 -42.27
N LEU A 2 -8.20 11.16 -41.37
CA LEU A 2 -8.06 11.67 -40.00
C LEU A 2 -7.36 13.04 -40.05
N PRO A 3 -7.66 13.93 -39.08
CA PRO A 3 -6.87 14.04 -37.85
C PRO A 3 -7.79 13.88 -36.63
N GLY A 4 -7.45 13.21 -35.54
CA GLY A 4 -6.23 13.33 -34.74
C GLY A 4 -6.59 14.05 -33.43
N ALA A 5 -6.97 13.30 -32.39
CA ALA A 5 -7.02 13.80 -31.01
C ALA A 5 -6.80 12.62 -30.06
N ALA A 6 -5.68 12.67 -29.35
CA ALA A 6 -5.21 11.68 -28.41
C ALA A 6 -6.08 11.69 -27.14
N ILE A 7 -6.35 10.50 -26.59
CA ILE A 7 -6.96 10.34 -25.28
C ILE A 7 -5.84 10.36 -24.24
N PHE A 8 -5.98 11.24 -23.25
CA PHE A 8 -5.09 11.39 -22.12
C PHE A 8 -5.15 10.13 -21.24
N PHE A 9 -4.00 9.49 -21.01
CA PHE A 9 -3.83 8.53 -19.92
C PHE A 9 -3.30 9.29 -18.71
N TYR A 10 -4.13 9.47 -17.68
CA TYR A 10 -3.66 9.91 -16.36
C TYR A 10 -3.20 8.69 -15.56
N LEU A 11 -1.93 8.34 -15.73
CA LEU A 11 -1.12 7.69 -14.70
C LEU A 11 -0.44 8.84 -13.97
N HIS A 12 -0.96 9.26 -12.82
CA HIS A 12 -0.22 10.18 -11.97
C HIS A 12 1.11 9.49 -11.64
N ASP A 13 2.21 10.09 -12.13
CA ASP A 13 3.61 9.80 -11.82
C ASP A 13 4.34 8.68 -12.56
N ILE A 14 3.99 8.43 -13.83
CA ILE A 14 4.98 7.92 -14.79
C ILE A 14 5.13 8.99 -15.87
N GLU A 15 6.27 9.68 -15.92
CA GLU A 15 6.54 10.56 -17.07
C GLU A 15 6.46 9.70 -18.34
N LEU A 16 5.75 10.14 -19.37
CA LEU A 16 5.71 9.47 -20.67
C LEU A 16 7.12 9.17 -21.23
N ALA A 17 8.14 9.90 -20.78
CA ALA A 17 9.56 9.66 -21.04
C ALA A 17 10.06 8.32 -20.47
N ASP A 18 9.62 7.91 -19.28
CA ASP A 18 9.97 6.63 -18.64
C ASP A 18 9.33 5.43 -19.39
N ILE A 19 8.14 5.62 -19.94
CA ILE A 19 7.45 4.63 -20.79
C ILE A 19 8.14 4.50 -22.15
N LEU A 20 8.62 5.59 -22.74
CA LEU A 20 9.32 5.56 -24.04
C LEU A 20 10.75 5.00 -23.94
N HIS A 21 11.40 5.11 -22.78
CA HIS A 21 12.67 4.41 -22.49
C HIS A 21 12.48 2.92 -22.13
N SER A 22 11.23 2.43 -22.01
CA SER A 22 10.90 1.07 -21.55
C SER A 22 11.20 -0.07 -22.54
N THR A 23 11.86 0.21 -23.67
CA THR A 23 12.34 -0.87 -24.53
C THR A 23 13.48 -1.67 -23.87
N GLN A 24 14.03 -1.22 -22.74
CA GLN A 24 15.13 -1.90 -22.02
C GLN A 24 14.94 -2.19 -20.51
N LYS A 25 13.82 -1.82 -19.84
CA LYS A 25 13.63 -2.02 -18.37
C LYS A 25 12.22 -2.49 -17.97
N ASN A 26 12.09 -3.17 -16.82
CA ASN A 26 10.81 -3.63 -16.24
C ASN A 26 10.25 -2.59 -15.26
N TYR A 27 8.93 -2.43 -15.15
CA TYR A 27 8.23 -1.48 -14.29
C TYR A 27 7.08 -2.16 -13.51
N PHE A 28 7.08 -2.04 -12.20
CA PHE A 28 6.06 -2.58 -11.30
C PHE A 28 5.49 -1.47 -10.41
N ASN A 29 4.16 -1.33 -10.35
CA ASN A 29 3.51 -0.41 -9.42
C ASN A 29 2.77 -1.20 -8.34
N PHE A 30 2.98 -0.88 -7.07
CA PHE A 30 2.34 -1.53 -5.93
C PHE A 30 1.47 -0.57 -5.16
N THR A 31 0.23 -0.97 -4.89
CA THR A 31 -0.74 -0.18 -4.14
C THR A 31 -1.25 -0.98 -2.96
N LEU A 32 -0.97 -0.54 -1.72
CA LEU A 32 -1.52 -1.10 -0.49
C LEU A 32 -2.78 -0.34 -0.08
N VAL A 33 -3.92 -1.01 0.08
CA VAL A 33 -5.21 -0.34 0.39
C VAL A 33 -5.75 -0.78 1.77
N PRO A 34 -5.97 0.15 2.74
CA PRO A 34 -6.48 -0.18 4.07
C PRO A 34 -7.94 0.28 4.29
N PHE A 35 -8.98 -0.45 3.87
CA PHE A 35 -10.39 -0.12 4.25
C PHE A 35 -11.39 -1.28 4.49
N GLY A 36 -11.73 -1.54 5.75
CA GLY A 36 -12.85 -2.41 6.15
C GLY A 36 -13.07 -2.33 7.66
N THR A 37 -14.33 -2.30 8.09
CA THR A 37 -14.79 -2.02 9.47
C THR A 37 -13.97 -2.71 10.55
N SER A 38 -13.75 -2.01 11.66
CA SER A 38 -13.08 -2.47 12.87
C SER A 38 -13.60 -3.83 13.35
N PHE A 39 -12.92 -4.89 12.95
CA PHE A 39 -12.97 -6.18 13.62
C PHE A 39 -11.86 -6.20 14.67
N ARG A 40 -12.24 -6.31 15.94
CA ARG A 40 -11.30 -6.79 16.97
C ARG A 40 -11.00 -8.24 16.63
N PHE A 41 -9.73 -8.58 16.41
CA PHE A 41 -9.33 -9.97 16.34
C PHE A 41 -9.66 -10.63 17.69
N SER A 42 -10.35 -11.78 17.66
CA SER A 42 -10.35 -12.67 18.83
C SER A 42 -8.94 -13.24 18.95
N PRO A 43 -8.36 -13.35 20.17
CA PRO A 43 -7.08 -14.01 20.40
C PRO A 43 -6.98 -15.42 19.78
N ASP A 44 -8.12 -16.06 19.51
CA ASP A 44 -8.21 -17.43 19.00
C ASP A 44 -7.78 -17.62 17.54
N ILE A 45 -7.88 -16.58 16.68
CA ILE A 45 -7.47 -16.70 15.27
C ILE A 45 -5.95 -16.85 15.16
N PHE A 46 -5.19 -16.14 16.00
CA PHE A 46 -3.74 -16.27 16.06
C PHE A 46 -3.34 -17.68 16.51
N ALA A 47 -3.97 -18.22 17.56
CA ALA A 47 -3.67 -19.57 18.05
C ALA A 47 -4.00 -20.68 17.03
N TYR A 48 -5.06 -20.52 16.24
CA TYR A 48 -5.40 -21.46 15.18
C TYR A 48 -4.38 -21.43 14.02
N TYR A 49 -3.93 -20.23 13.62
CA TYR A 49 -2.94 -20.05 12.54
C TYR A 49 -1.56 -20.64 12.90
N PHE A 50 -1.11 -20.47 14.15
CA PHE A 50 0.19 -20.98 14.60
C PHE A 50 0.22 -22.50 14.86
N SER A 51 -0.93 -23.18 14.91
CA SER A 51 -1.00 -24.63 15.16
C SER A 51 -0.97 -25.49 13.90
N HIS A 52 -1.08 -24.90 12.71
CA HIS A 52 -1.22 -25.65 11.44
C HIS A 52 -0.05 -25.48 10.44
N HIS A 53 1.04 -24.79 10.82
CA HIS A 53 2.24 -24.66 9.97
C HIS A 53 3.47 -25.27 10.66
N SER A 54 4.17 -26.18 9.96
CA SER A 54 5.36 -26.88 10.46
C SER A 54 6.60 -25.98 10.40
N LYS A 55 7.54 -26.25 11.31
CA LYS A 55 8.82 -25.53 11.49
C LYS A 55 9.79 -25.58 10.31
N GLU A 56 9.42 -26.12 9.16
CA GLU A 56 10.36 -26.52 8.11
C GLU A 56 10.44 -25.55 6.92
N ASP A 57 9.59 -24.52 6.86
CA ASP A 57 9.65 -23.44 5.86
C ASP A 57 10.48 -22.21 6.32
N LEU A 58 11.32 -22.40 7.34
CA LEU A 58 12.19 -21.35 7.92
C LEU A 58 13.39 -21.05 7.01
N ILE A 59 13.21 -20.18 6.01
CA ILE A 59 14.34 -19.54 5.33
C ILE A 59 14.73 -18.27 6.11
N PHE A 60 15.96 -18.27 6.61
CA PHE A 60 16.69 -17.23 7.36
C PHE A 60 16.42 -17.17 8.87
N MET A 61 17.17 -18.01 9.59
CA MET A 61 17.67 -17.65 10.92
C MET A 61 19.14 -17.23 10.75
N SER A 62 19.47 -15.98 11.07
CA SER A 62 20.84 -15.60 11.41
C SER A 62 20.93 -15.07 12.84
N ASP A 63 21.93 -15.58 13.57
CA ASP A 63 22.30 -15.15 14.91
C ASP A 63 22.75 -13.69 14.87
N ASN A 64 21.95 -12.78 15.43
CA ASN A 64 22.44 -11.45 15.78
C ASN A 64 22.11 -11.10 17.22
N GLN A 65 23.18 -11.05 18.01
CA GLN A 65 23.23 -10.57 19.38
C GLN A 65 23.03 -9.05 19.41
N ASN A 66 21.78 -8.62 19.42
CA ASN A 66 21.39 -7.40 20.11
C ASN A 66 20.09 -7.69 20.84
N ASN A 67 20.15 -7.64 22.16
CA ASN A 67 19.06 -8.00 23.05
C ASN A 67 18.03 -6.86 23.14
N PHE A 68 17.59 -6.36 21.98
CA PHE A 68 16.53 -5.37 21.91
C PHE A 68 15.20 -6.10 22.02
N GLN A 69 14.42 -5.76 23.06
CA GLN A 69 13.07 -6.27 23.25
C GLN A 69 12.07 -5.18 22.90
N LEU A 70 11.19 -5.50 21.96
CA LEU A 70 9.98 -4.72 21.71
C LEU A 70 9.14 -4.65 23.00
N PRO A 71 8.35 -3.58 23.18
CA PRO A 71 7.35 -3.57 24.24
C PRO A 71 6.47 -4.82 24.15
N GLU A 72 6.30 -5.53 25.27
CA GLU A 72 5.45 -6.73 25.25
C GLU A 72 3.97 -6.38 25.08
N ARG A 73 3.59 -5.15 25.46
CA ARG A 73 2.19 -4.71 25.48
C ARG A 73 1.96 -3.25 25.10
N GLY A 74 0.75 -2.95 24.64
CA GLY A 74 0.24 -1.59 24.45
C GLY A 74 -0.11 -1.22 23.02
N ALA A 75 -0.94 -0.19 22.84
CA ALA A 75 -1.34 0.27 21.51
C ALA A 75 -0.18 0.94 20.76
N LEU A 76 -0.14 0.74 19.45
CA LEU A 76 0.73 1.51 18.56
C LEU A 76 0.17 2.92 18.44
N THR A 77 0.96 3.92 18.83
CA THR A 77 0.56 5.34 18.77
C THR A 77 0.48 5.85 17.33
N ILE A 78 1.28 5.28 16.43
CA ILE A 78 1.25 5.55 15.00
C ILE A 78 1.08 4.19 14.31
N PRO A 79 0.01 3.99 13.52
CA PRO A 79 -0.19 2.75 12.79
C PRO A 79 0.78 2.64 11.61
N MET A 80 1.13 1.42 11.22
CA MET A 80 1.99 1.19 10.04
C MET A 80 1.32 1.51 8.71
N THR A 81 0.01 1.72 8.68
CA THR A 81 -0.72 2.26 7.52
C THR A 81 -0.50 3.76 7.32
N ASN A 82 0.23 4.44 8.22
CA ASN A 82 0.66 5.82 7.99
C ASN A 82 1.73 5.83 6.88
N ASP A 83 1.43 6.47 5.75
CA ASP A 83 2.30 6.55 4.55
C ASP A 83 3.70 7.08 4.87
N TYR A 84 3.81 8.09 5.74
CA TYR A 84 5.10 8.64 6.16
C TYR A 84 5.91 7.64 6.99
N LEU A 85 5.30 6.94 7.95
CA LEU A 85 5.99 5.90 8.73
C LEU A 85 6.42 4.73 7.84
N PHE A 86 5.55 4.29 6.92
CA PHE A 86 5.85 3.26 5.93
C PHE A 86 7.06 3.65 5.07
N ARG A 87 7.05 4.88 4.53
CA ARG A 87 8.18 5.46 3.79
C ARG A 87 9.46 5.48 4.61
N ALA A 88 9.38 5.95 5.85
CA ALA A 88 10.53 6.06 6.75
C ALA A 88 11.13 4.70 7.10
N LEU A 89 10.31 3.70 7.37
CA LEU A 89 10.71 2.31 7.64
C LEU A 89 11.55 1.75 6.49
N LEU A 90 11.00 1.79 5.28
CA LEU A 90 11.62 1.20 4.10
C LEU A 90 12.88 1.95 3.66
N GLN A 91 12.92 3.28 3.86
CA GLN A 91 14.12 4.07 3.59
C GLN A 91 15.22 3.87 4.63
N ARG A 92 14.86 3.67 5.91
CA ARG A 92 15.84 3.46 6.99
C ARG A 92 16.43 2.06 6.96
N ASN A 93 15.64 1.06 6.56
CA ASN A 93 16.04 -0.34 6.64
C ASN A 93 15.92 -1.05 5.28
N ASN A 94 17.05 -1.12 4.58
CA ASN A 94 17.11 -1.77 3.26
C ASN A 94 16.86 -3.28 3.32
N LYS A 95 17.16 -3.95 4.45
CA LYS A 95 16.86 -5.38 4.63
C LYS A 95 15.35 -5.62 4.67
N VAL A 96 14.61 -4.78 5.40
CA VAL A 96 13.14 -4.79 5.43
C VAL A 96 12.56 -4.52 4.05
N LEU A 97 13.08 -3.50 3.35
CA LEU A 97 12.67 -3.20 1.96
C LEU A 97 12.90 -4.37 1.02
N THR A 98 14.07 -5.00 1.10
CA THR A 98 14.42 -6.18 0.29
C THR A 98 13.48 -7.34 0.57
N GLY A 99 13.21 -7.64 1.85
CA GLY A 99 12.29 -8.70 2.25
C GLY A 99 10.86 -8.45 1.75
N LEU A 100 10.37 -7.22 1.83
CA LEU A 100 9.05 -6.86 1.32
C LEU A 100 8.97 -7.02 -0.21
N ILE A 101 9.96 -6.50 -0.95
CA ILE A 101 10.00 -6.62 -2.42
C ILE A 101 10.11 -8.08 -2.84
N ALA A 102 10.91 -8.88 -2.15
CA ALA A 102 11.07 -10.31 -2.41
C ALA A 102 9.71 -11.03 -2.29
N SER A 103 9.00 -10.81 -1.18
CA SER A 103 7.66 -11.36 -0.95
C SER A 103 6.67 -10.92 -2.03
N LEU A 104 6.62 -9.63 -2.34
CA LEU A 104 5.66 -9.09 -3.30
C LEU A 104 5.91 -9.56 -4.74
N LEU A 105 7.16 -9.71 -5.16
CA LEU A 105 7.50 -10.16 -6.51
C LEU A 105 7.70 -11.67 -6.65
N HIS A 106 7.45 -12.44 -5.59
CA HIS A 106 7.64 -13.89 -5.52
C HIS A 106 9.09 -14.28 -5.87
N LEU A 107 10.06 -13.48 -5.41
CA LEU A 107 11.48 -13.65 -5.71
C LEU A 107 12.21 -14.39 -4.59
N SER A 108 13.09 -15.30 -4.98
CA SER A 108 14.06 -15.88 -4.07
C SER A 108 15.21 -14.89 -3.78
N PRO A 109 15.88 -14.99 -2.62
CA PRO A 109 17.04 -14.17 -2.27
C PRO A 109 18.17 -14.21 -3.31
N SER A 110 18.37 -15.36 -3.97
CA SER A 110 19.39 -15.52 -5.02
C SER A 110 19.10 -14.71 -6.27
N GLU A 111 17.85 -14.31 -6.49
CA GLU A 111 17.45 -13.48 -7.63
C GLU A 111 17.64 -11.99 -7.36
N ILE A 112 17.96 -11.60 -6.12
CA ILE A 112 18.13 -10.20 -5.71
C ILE A 112 19.63 -9.88 -5.55
N SER A 113 20.14 -9.08 -6.47
CA SER A 113 21.51 -8.58 -6.47
C SER A 113 21.66 -7.17 -5.89
N SER A 114 20.64 -6.33 -6.04
CA SER A 114 20.65 -4.93 -5.58
C SER A 114 19.23 -4.39 -5.44
N VAL A 115 19.01 -3.56 -4.41
CA VAL A 115 17.75 -2.87 -4.13
C VAL A 115 18.08 -1.44 -3.69
N GLU A 116 17.81 -0.46 -4.55
CA GLU A 116 18.21 0.94 -4.33
C GLU A 116 17.03 1.90 -4.44
N ILE A 117 16.83 2.75 -3.43
CA ILE A 117 15.84 3.84 -3.50
C ILE A 117 16.42 5.00 -4.31
N THR A 118 15.70 5.44 -5.33
CA THR A 118 16.13 6.50 -6.25
C THR A 118 15.60 7.88 -5.90
N ASN A 119 14.56 7.96 -5.06
CA ASN A 119 13.93 9.22 -4.66
C ASN A 119 14.01 9.47 -3.14
N PRO A 120 15.18 9.38 -2.47
CA PRO A 120 15.26 9.49 -1.00
C PRO A 120 14.76 10.85 -0.49
N ILE A 121 14.11 10.85 0.68
CA ILE A 121 13.64 12.07 1.37
C ILE A 121 14.48 12.36 2.61
N VAL A 122 14.51 13.62 3.06
CA VAL A 122 15.10 13.96 4.35
C VAL A 122 14.10 13.66 5.45
N LEU A 123 14.38 12.63 6.25
CA LEU A 123 13.48 12.21 7.32
C LEU A 123 13.45 13.25 8.45
N GLY A 124 12.25 13.68 8.81
CA GLY A 124 11.98 14.57 9.94
C GLY A 124 11.87 16.05 9.56
N GLU A 125 12.14 16.40 8.31
CA GLU A 125 11.89 17.76 7.79
C GLU A 125 10.49 17.87 7.20
N SER A 126 9.90 19.07 7.28
CA SER A 126 8.61 19.36 6.66
C SER A 126 8.78 19.27 5.15
N THR A 127 8.15 18.28 4.55
CA THR A 127 8.11 18.10 3.12
C THR A 127 7.02 19.00 2.56
N SER A 128 7.38 19.98 1.73
CA SER A 128 6.47 21.01 1.22
C SER A 128 5.37 20.39 0.34
N ASP A 129 4.12 20.44 0.81
CA ASP A 129 2.78 20.43 0.18
C ASP A 129 2.45 19.63 -1.10
N LYS A 130 3.40 18.99 -1.78
CA LYS A 130 3.14 18.12 -2.92
C LYS A 130 3.29 16.67 -2.49
N THR A 131 2.19 16.06 -2.09
CA THR A 131 2.01 14.68 -1.59
C THR A 131 2.63 13.52 -2.42
N PHE A 132 3.24 13.79 -3.58
CA PHE A 132 3.81 12.82 -4.55
C PHE A 132 5.25 12.37 -4.25
N PHE A 133 5.76 12.48 -3.02
CA PHE A 133 7.14 12.05 -2.66
C PHE A 133 7.18 10.88 -1.67
N LEU A 134 6.01 10.37 -1.26
CA LEU A 134 5.91 9.25 -0.31
C LEU A 134 5.82 7.89 -0.99
N ASP A 135 5.57 7.88 -2.29
CA ASP A 135 5.87 6.76 -3.19
C ASP A 135 7.36 6.42 -3.10
N ILE A 136 7.71 5.13 -3.02
CA ILE A 136 9.11 4.68 -2.98
C ILE A 136 9.49 4.14 -4.33
N ARG A 137 10.38 4.86 -5.02
CA ARG A 137 10.92 4.42 -6.31
C ARG A 137 12.19 3.63 -6.09
N VAL A 138 12.13 2.35 -6.42
CA VAL A 138 13.20 1.39 -6.21
C VAL A 138 13.72 0.90 -7.54
N VAL A 139 15.04 0.80 -7.66
CA VAL A 139 15.73 0.05 -8.71
C VAL A 139 16.15 -1.30 -8.12
N LEU A 140 15.54 -2.37 -8.62
CA LEU A 140 15.89 -3.77 -8.36
C LEU A 140 16.78 -4.28 -9.50
N ASN A 141 17.90 -4.92 -9.16
CA ASN A 141 18.81 -5.56 -10.10
C ASN A 141 19.26 -4.66 -11.27
N GLN A 142 19.35 -3.36 -11.04
CA GLN A 142 19.74 -2.32 -12.01
C GLN A 142 18.81 -2.14 -13.23
N ASN A 143 17.78 -2.97 -13.38
CA ASN A 143 16.95 -3.04 -14.59
C ASN A 143 15.44 -3.01 -14.34
N THR A 144 15.02 -3.15 -13.08
CA THR A 144 13.62 -3.23 -12.70
C THR A 144 13.28 -2.02 -11.83
N LEU A 145 12.40 -1.17 -12.31
CA LEU A 145 11.84 -0.04 -11.59
C LEU A 145 10.59 -0.49 -10.84
N ILE A 146 10.50 -0.15 -9.57
CA ILE A 146 9.38 -0.48 -8.72
C ILE A 146 8.91 0.79 -8.06
N ASN A 147 7.63 1.10 -8.17
CA ASN A 147 6.98 2.14 -7.39
C ASN A 147 6.18 1.46 -6.27
N LEU A 148 6.52 1.73 -5.01
CA LEU A 148 5.81 1.21 -3.84
C LEU A 148 5.01 2.32 -3.17
N GLU A 149 3.70 2.13 -3.03
CA GLU A 149 2.82 3.15 -2.45
C GLU A 149 1.85 2.56 -1.41
N MET A 150 1.74 3.23 -0.27
CA MET A 150 0.70 2.99 0.74
C MET A 150 -0.43 3.99 0.52
N GLN A 151 -1.63 3.53 0.13
CA GLN A 151 -2.79 4.39 -0.01
C GLN A 151 -3.44 4.62 1.34
N VAL A 152 -3.74 5.87 1.70
CA VAL A 152 -4.35 6.20 3.01
C VAL A 152 -5.75 6.83 2.86
N ILE A 153 -6.05 7.49 1.74
CA ILE A 153 -7.35 8.11 1.51
C ILE A 153 -8.15 7.26 0.51
N ASN A 154 -9.42 7.01 0.83
CA ASN A 154 -10.41 6.66 -0.19
C ASN A 154 -10.87 7.97 -0.84
N GLU A 155 -10.26 8.35 -1.96
CA GLU A 155 -10.75 9.47 -2.74
C GLU A 155 -12.12 9.06 -3.31
N HIS A 156 -13.21 9.45 -2.66
CA HIS A 156 -14.57 9.07 -3.07
C HIS A 156 -15.02 9.59 -4.45
N ASN A 157 -14.14 10.26 -5.20
CA ASN A 157 -14.30 10.60 -6.62
C ASN A 157 -14.09 9.38 -7.56
N TRP A 158 -14.23 8.17 -7.02
CA TRP A 158 -13.85 6.91 -7.65
C TRP A 158 -15.00 5.93 -8.02
N PRO A 159 -16.16 6.37 -8.55
CA PRO A 159 -17.10 5.42 -9.17
C PRO A 159 -16.50 4.57 -10.31
N GLU A 160 -15.35 4.98 -10.89
CA GLU A 160 -14.80 4.38 -12.12
C GLU A 160 -13.59 3.45 -11.98
N ARG A 161 -12.87 3.34 -10.84
CA ARG A 161 -11.93 2.19 -10.66
C ARG A 161 -12.65 0.98 -10.09
N SER A 162 -13.64 0.55 -10.86
CA SER A 162 -14.46 -0.65 -10.67
C SER A 162 -13.65 -1.96 -10.70
N LEU A 163 -12.35 -1.96 -10.99
CA LEU A 163 -11.54 -3.18 -11.07
C LEU A 163 -11.25 -3.83 -9.69
N SER A 164 -10.98 -3.08 -8.61
CA SER A 164 -10.75 -3.70 -7.29
C SER A 164 -12.04 -4.09 -6.57
N TYR A 165 -13.15 -3.39 -6.84
CA TYR A 165 -14.45 -3.73 -6.25
C TYR A 165 -15.08 -4.97 -6.88
N LEU A 166 -14.74 -5.29 -8.13
CA LEU A 166 -15.27 -6.45 -8.85
C LEU A 166 -14.50 -7.75 -8.58
N CYS A 167 -13.20 -7.67 -8.25
CA CYS A 167 -12.39 -8.82 -7.83
C CYS A 167 -11.98 -8.68 -6.36
N ARG A 168 -12.64 -9.44 -5.47
CA ARG A 168 -12.23 -9.60 -4.07
C ARG A 168 -11.04 -10.55 -4.00
N GLU A 169 -9.85 -10.08 -4.36
CA GLU A 169 -8.60 -10.82 -4.21
C GLU A 169 -7.77 -10.18 -3.11
N PHE A 170 -7.03 -11.01 -2.35
CA PHE A 170 -6.10 -10.51 -1.33
C PHE A 170 -4.90 -9.81 -1.98
N TYR A 171 -4.32 -10.46 -2.98
CA TYR A 171 -3.19 -9.97 -3.73
C TYR A 171 -3.44 -10.20 -5.22
N ALA A 172 -3.57 -9.12 -5.98
CA ALA A 172 -3.91 -9.17 -7.41
C ALA A 172 -2.80 -8.55 -8.25
N THR A 173 -2.43 -9.19 -9.36
CA THR A 173 -1.45 -8.67 -10.32
C THR A 173 -2.06 -8.52 -11.71
N TYR A 174 -2.00 -7.30 -12.25
CA TYR A 174 -2.57 -6.91 -13.53
C TYR A 174 -1.46 -6.65 -14.56
N LYS A 175 -1.65 -7.19 -15.77
CA LYS A 175 -0.72 -7.04 -16.91
C LYS A 175 -1.49 -6.57 -18.15
N LEU A 176 -0.77 -5.93 -19.08
CA LEU A 176 -1.34 -5.57 -20.38
C LEU A 176 -1.50 -6.80 -21.27
N LEU A 177 -2.68 -6.96 -21.86
CA LEU A 177 -3.00 -8.05 -22.79
C LEU A 177 -3.64 -7.52 -24.08
N ASN A 178 -3.47 -8.28 -25.15
CA ASN A 178 -4.16 -8.04 -26.41
C ASN A 178 -5.61 -8.54 -26.31
N VAL A 179 -6.57 -7.63 -26.50
CA VAL A 179 -8.00 -7.91 -26.31
C VAL A 179 -8.56 -8.98 -27.27
N LYS A 180 -7.99 -9.15 -28.47
CA LYS A 180 -8.55 -10.09 -29.47
C LYS A 180 -8.17 -11.54 -29.20
N ASN A 181 -6.92 -11.77 -28.82
CA ASN A 181 -6.36 -13.11 -28.68
C ASN A 181 -5.92 -13.43 -27.25
N HIS A 182 -6.14 -12.50 -26.30
CA HIS A 182 -5.75 -12.59 -24.90
C HIS A 182 -4.26 -12.87 -24.66
N THR A 183 -3.41 -12.60 -25.65
CA THR A 183 -1.96 -12.75 -25.49
C THR A 183 -1.43 -11.59 -24.66
N VAL A 184 -0.70 -11.89 -23.59
CA VAL A 184 -0.02 -10.87 -22.76
C VAL A 184 1.00 -10.13 -23.63
N TYR A 185 0.95 -8.79 -23.62
CA TYR A 185 1.85 -7.96 -24.43
C TYR A 185 3.30 -8.07 -23.95
N SER A 186 3.51 -7.89 -22.64
CA SER A 186 4.79 -8.10 -21.98
C SER A 186 4.58 -8.27 -20.48
N ASP A 187 5.47 -9.01 -19.84
CA ASP A 187 5.63 -9.08 -18.39
C ASP A 187 6.35 -7.86 -17.79
N LYS A 188 6.84 -6.95 -18.63
CA LYS A 188 7.61 -5.78 -18.21
C LYS A 188 6.80 -4.67 -17.55
N LEU A 189 5.47 -4.67 -17.67
CA LEU A 189 4.61 -3.67 -17.04
C LEU A 189 3.53 -4.38 -16.22
N GLN A 190 3.60 -4.21 -14.91
CA GLN A 190 2.68 -4.86 -13.97
C GLN A 190 2.17 -3.88 -12.91
N LEU A 191 0.92 -4.04 -12.51
CA LEU A 191 0.31 -3.37 -11.36
C LEU A 191 -0.11 -4.44 -10.37
N SER A 192 0.43 -4.39 -9.16
CA SER A 192 0.12 -5.34 -8.09
C SER A 192 -0.58 -4.62 -6.94
N VAL A 193 -1.69 -5.17 -6.47
CA VAL A 193 -2.53 -4.56 -5.43
C VAL A 193 -2.65 -5.55 -4.28
N LEU A 194 -2.23 -5.13 -3.09
CA LEU A 194 -2.40 -5.89 -1.85
C LEU A 194 -3.49 -5.22 -1.00
N ASP A 195 -4.62 -5.90 -0.89
CA ASP A 195 -5.78 -5.43 -0.14
C ASP A 195 -5.69 -5.95 1.31
N LEU A 196 -5.28 -5.05 2.22
CA LEU A 196 -5.14 -5.36 3.65
C LEU A 196 -6.48 -5.75 4.30
N THR A 197 -7.62 -5.51 3.64
CA THR A 197 -8.96 -5.81 4.15
C THR A 197 -9.35 -7.26 3.89
N GLN A 198 -8.72 -7.86 2.88
CA GLN A 198 -9.03 -9.19 2.38
C GLN A 198 -7.98 -10.24 2.76
N ILE A 199 -7.21 -10.07 3.84
CA ILE A 199 -6.20 -11.07 4.29
C ILE A 199 -6.76 -12.50 4.38
N HIS A 200 -8.03 -12.64 4.76
CA HIS A 200 -8.69 -13.95 4.83
C HIS A 200 -8.85 -14.67 3.47
N LEU A 201 -8.62 -13.95 2.36
CA LEU A 201 -8.63 -14.46 0.98
C LEU A 201 -7.21 -14.79 0.48
N ALA A 202 -6.18 -14.74 1.34
CA ALA A 202 -4.82 -15.11 0.96
C ALA A 202 -4.77 -16.55 0.45
N THR A 203 -4.27 -16.71 -0.77
CA THR A 203 -4.06 -18.00 -1.42
C THR A 203 -2.86 -18.71 -0.82
N ASP A 204 -2.70 -20.00 -1.10
CA ASP A 204 -1.52 -20.75 -0.65
C ASP A 204 -0.22 -20.22 -1.30
N GLU A 205 -0.31 -19.65 -2.51
CA GLU A 205 0.82 -18.98 -3.16
C GLU A 205 1.22 -17.68 -2.42
N ASP A 206 0.24 -16.87 -2.02
CA ASP A 206 0.49 -15.63 -1.26
C ASP A 206 1.17 -15.93 0.08
N LYS A 207 0.72 -17.00 0.76
CA LYS A 207 1.29 -17.47 2.04
C LYS A 207 2.67 -18.05 1.88
N ALA A 208 2.92 -18.80 0.80
CA ALA A 208 4.26 -19.30 0.48
C ALA A 208 5.26 -18.17 0.26
N CYS A 209 4.80 -17.01 -0.25
CA CYS A 209 5.61 -15.80 -0.39
C CYS A 209 5.57 -14.88 0.85
N HIS A 210 4.88 -15.29 1.92
CA HIS A 210 4.70 -14.55 3.17
C HIS A 210 4.06 -13.16 3.03
N ILE A 211 3.21 -12.96 2.01
CA ILE A 211 2.53 -11.68 1.78
C ILE A 211 1.51 -11.41 2.91
N ASP A 212 0.88 -12.45 3.44
CA ASP A 212 -0.03 -12.42 4.58
C ASP A 212 0.65 -11.97 5.88
N PHE A 213 1.91 -12.35 6.08
CA PHE A 213 2.74 -11.90 7.20
C PHE A 213 3.04 -10.40 7.12
N TRP A 214 3.42 -9.88 5.95
CA TRP A 214 3.60 -8.45 5.75
C TRP A 214 2.29 -7.67 5.92
N ALA A 215 1.17 -8.20 5.38
CA ALA A 215 -0.14 -7.58 5.56
C ALA A 215 -0.55 -7.54 7.05
N SER A 216 -0.27 -8.61 7.79
CA SER A 216 -0.51 -8.67 9.25
C SER A 216 0.35 -7.67 10.01
N LEU A 217 1.62 -7.53 9.63
CA LEU A 217 2.52 -6.50 10.17
C LEU A 217 1.91 -5.11 9.97
N PHE A 218 1.54 -4.74 8.74
CA PHE A 218 1.01 -3.40 8.44
C PHE A 218 -0.32 -3.10 9.15
N LYS A 219 -1.14 -4.12 9.41
CA LYS A 219 -2.43 -3.97 10.11
C LYS A 219 -2.35 -3.95 11.62
N ALA A 220 -1.24 -4.40 12.20
CA ALA A 220 -1.08 -4.48 13.63
C ALA A 220 -1.42 -3.14 14.29
N ARG A 221 -2.12 -3.22 15.42
CA ARG A 221 -2.56 -2.07 16.23
C ARG A 221 -1.91 -2.06 17.60
N THR A 222 -1.25 -3.15 17.99
CA THR A 222 -0.60 -3.25 19.29
C THR A 222 0.82 -3.82 19.19
N TRP A 223 1.63 -3.51 20.20
CA TRP A 223 2.98 -4.06 20.32
C TRP A 223 2.95 -5.57 20.58
N GLU A 224 1.92 -6.10 21.23
CA GLU A 224 1.69 -7.54 21.39
C GLU A 224 1.64 -8.24 20.02
N GLU A 225 0.85 -7.70 19.09
CA GLU A 225 0.68 -8.25 17.74
C GLU A 225 2.01 -8.25 16.99
N LEU A 226 2.77 -7.14 17.06
CA LEU A 226 4.10 -7.06 16.45
C LEU A 226 5.10 -8.03 17.09
N HIS A 227 5.08 -8.13 18.41
CA HIS A 227 5.94 -9.05 19.14
C HIS A 227 5.68 -10.50 18.71
N MET A 228 4.40 -10.91 18.61
CA MET A 228 4.03 -12.24 18.12
C MET A 228 4.50 -12.49 16.69
N LEU A 229 4.30 -11.52 15.79
CA LEU A 229 4.72 -11.63 14.37
C LEU A 229 6.26 -11.69 14.22
N SER A 230 6.99 -10.98 15.09
CA SER A 230 8.45 -10.90 15.05
C SER A 230 9.16 -12.18 15.49
N GLN A 231 8.52 -13.07 16.25
CA GLN A 231 9.20 -14.21 16.86
C GLN A 231 9.70 -15.25 15.84
N ASN A 232 9.03 -15.36 14.69
CA ASN A 232 9.28 -16.42 13.72
C ASN A 232 9.71 -15.90 12.33
N ASN A 233 9.94 -14.59 12.18
CA ASN A 233 10.33 -14.00 10.90
C ASN A 233 11.35 -12.87 11.12
N GLU A 234 12.59 -13.09 10.67
CA GLU A 234 13.70 -12.15 10.85
C GLU A 234 13.43 -10.77 10.22
N TYR A 235 12.77 -10.73 9.06
CA TYR A 235 12.39 -9.47 8.41
C TYR A 235 11.33 -8.71 9.20
N LEU A 236 10.32 -9.41 9.73
CA LEU A 236 9.28 -8.77 10.54
C LEU A 236 9.81 -8.30 11.89
N LYS A 237 10.77 -9.03 12.48
CA LYS A 237 11.48 -8.59 13.66
C LYS A 237 12.23 -7.30 13.37
N GLU A 238 13.09 -7.31 12.36
CA GLU A 238 13.84 -6.14 11.92
C GLU A 238 12.93 -4.93 11.62
N ALA A 239 11.79 -5.17 10.98
CA ALA A 239 10.78 -4.15 10.68
C ALA A 239 10.17 -3.57 11.97
N SER A 240 9.76 -4.43 12.90
CA SER A 240 9.15 -4.03 14.17
C SER A 240 10.11 -3.22 15.04
N GLU A 241 11.39 -3.62 15.09
CA GLU A 241 12.44 -2.89 15.81
C GLU A 241 12.71 -1.53 15.17
N THR A 242 12.80 -1.48 13.84
CA THR A 242 12.97 -0.22 13.11
C THR A 242 11.80 0.73 13.34
N VAL A 243 10.55 0.23 13.30
CA VAL A 243 9.35 1.01 13.62
C VAL A 243 9.43 1.55 15.04
N TYR A 244 9.81 0.73 16.02
CA TYR A 244 10.00 1.21 17.39
C TYR A 244 10.96 2.40 17.44
N HIS A 245 12.17 2.27 16.89
CA HIS A 245 13.15 3.35 16.91
C HIS A 245 12.64 4.61 16.20
N LEU A 246 12.04 4.48 15.02
CA LEU A 246 11.45 5.59 14.28
C LEU A 246 10.37 6.31 15.08
N THR A 247 9.52 5.58 15.81
CA THR A 247 8.46 6.19 16.63
C THR A 247 8.97 6.92 17.88
N GLN A 248 10.20 6.63 18.33
CA GLN A 248 10.86 7.37 19.40
C GLN A 248 11.49 8.68 18.92
N GLU A 249 11.79 8.82 17.62
CA GLU A 249 12.33 10.05 17.05
C GLU A 249 11.24 11.13 16.97
N GLU A 250 11.41 12.23 17.73
CA GLU A 250 10.40 13.29 17.83
C GLU A 250 10.01 13.88 16.47
N LYS A 251 10.99 14.15 15.61
CA LYS A 251 10.74 14.70 14.28
C LYS A 251 9.91 13.75 13.41
N ILE A 252 10.16 12.44 13.48
CA ILE A 252 9.38 11.44 12.76
C ILE A 252 7.95 11.43 13.28
N ARG A 253 7.76 11.39 14.61
CA ARG A 253 6.44 11.41 15.24
C ARG A 253 5.63 12.64 14.83
N LEU A 254 6.26 13.82 14.79
CA LEU A 254 5.61 15.05 14.35
C LEU A 254 5.18 15.00 12.89
N GLN A 255 6.00 14.43 11.99
CA GLN A 255 5.61 14.24 10.59
C GLN A 255 4.43 13.26 10.46
N CYS A 256 4.47 12.12 11.16
CA CYS A 256 3.35 11.18 11.17
C CYS A 256 2.05 11.83 11.67
N GLN A 257 2.12 12.61 12.76
CA GLN A 257 0.97 13.33 13.32
C GLN A 257 0.43 14.39 12.36
N ALA A 258 1.30 15.19 11.76
CA ALA A 258 0.91 16.19 10.75
C ALA A 258 0.19 15.53 9.57
N ARG A 259 0.58 14.31 9.23
CA ARG A 259 -0.03 13.51 8.17
C ARG A 259 -1.42 13.01 8.53
N GLU A 260 -1.59 12.44 9.72
CA GLU A 260 -2.91 12.07 10.24
C GLU A 260 -3.84 13.29 10.37
N ASP A 261 -3.32 14.45 10.79
CA ASP A 261 -4.07 15.71 10.86
C ASP A 261 -4.51 16.19 9.47
N TYR A 262 -3.65 16.04 8.46
CA TYR A 262 -3.99 16.32 7.08
C TYR A 262 -5.15 15.41 6.62
N TYR A 263 -5.05 14.10 6.82
CA TYR A 263 -6.10 13.17 6.42
C TYR A 263 -7.42 13.40 7.13
N ARG A 264 -7.40 13.68 8.44
CA ARG A 264 -8.59 14.04 9.20
C ARG A 264 -9.27 15.29 8.64
N ARG A 265 -8.48 16.32 8.28
CA ARG A 265 -9.01 17.55 7.67
C ARG A 265 -9.58 17.29 6.28
N MET A 266 -8.86 16.57 5.43
CA MET A 266 -9.33 16.24 4.07
C MET A 266 -10.62 15.43 4.10
N LYS A 267 -10.72 14.44 4.99
CA LYS A 267 -11.95 13.67 5.18
C LYS A 267 -13.12 14.56 5.59
N GLY A 268 -12.93 15.48 6.55
CA GLY A 268 -13.98 16.41 6.95
C GLY A 268 -14.37 17.43 5.89
N ILE A 269 -13.46 17.77 4.95
CA ILE A 269 -13.78 18.58 3.77
C ILE A 269 -14.62 17.75 2.79
N GLN A 270 -14.21 16.52 2.53
CA GLN A 270 -14.90 15.60 1.63
C GLN A 270 -16.35 15.33 2.09
N GLU A 271 -16.56 15.01 3.36
CA GLU A 271 -17.90 14.79 3.95
C GLU A 271 -18.81 16.03 3.77
N LYS A 272 -18.25 17.24 3.80
CA LYS A 272 -19.00 18.48 3.55
C LYS A 272 -19.35 18.67 2.08
N ILE A 273 -18.43 18.33 1.17
CA ILE A 273 -18.67 18.40 -0.27
C ILE A 273 -19.78 17.43 -0.65
N GLU A 274 -19.71 16.18 -0.19
CA GLU A 274 -20.73 15.16 -0.45
C GLU A 274 -22.12 15.59 0.05
N ALA A 275 -22.21 16.12 1.27
CA ALA A 275 -23.47 16.65 1.80
C ALA A 275 -24.02 17.84 0.98
N GLN A 276 -23.13 18.68 0.43
CA GLN A 276 -23.54 19.78 -0.45
C GLN A 276 -24.01 19.29 -1.82
N GLU A 277 -23.34 18.29 -2.40
CA GLU A 277 -23.72 17.67 -3.67
C GLU A 277 -25.08 16.97 -3.57
N GLU A 278 -25.34 16.25 -2.47
CA GLU A 278 -26.66 15.65 -2.22
C GLU A 278 -27.76 16.70 -2.10
N LEU A 279 -27.50 17.80 -1.38
CA LEU A 279 -28.45 18.90 -1.25
C LEU A 279 -28.71 19.59 -2.61
N LEU A 280 -27.66 19.77 -3.42
CA LEU A 280 -27.77 20.34 -4.76
C LEU A 280 -28.61 19.45 -5.67
N ALA A 281 -28.37 18.13 -5.65
CA ALA A 281 -29.16 17.16 -6.40
C ALA A 281 -30.65 17.16 -6.00
N GLN A 282 -30.94 17.28 -4.69
CA GLN A 282 -32.32 17.43 -4.20
C GLN A 282 -32.97 18.73 -4.71
N LYS A 283 -32.23 19.84 -4.66
CA LYS A 283 -32.70 21.14 -5.15
C LYS A 283 -32.95 21.14 -6.65
N ASP A 284 -32.09 20.51 -7.44
CA ASP A 284 -32.26 20.38 -8.88
C ASP A 284 -33.49 19.53 -9.24
N ALA A 285 -33.73 18.44 -8.50
CA ALA A 285 -34.94 17.62 -8.66
C ALA A 285 -36.23 18.42 -8.34
N GLU A 286 -36.21 19.22 -7.27
CA GLU A 286 -37.32 20.10 -6.87
C GLU A 286 -37.59 21.17 -7.95
N ILE A 287 -36.55 21.82 -8.46
CA ILE A 287 -36.65 22.81 -9.55
C ILE A 287 -37.20 22.17 -10.82
N ALA A 288 -36.76 20.97 -11.18
CA ALA A 288 -37.27 20.24 -12.34
C ALA A 288 -38.77 19.93 -12.20
N ALA A 289 -39.22 19.49 -11.02
CA ALA A 289 -40.63 19.24 -10.74
C ALA A 289 -41.49 20.51 -10.85
N LEU A 290 -41.03 21.62 -10.26
CA LEU A 290 -41.72 22.91 -10.33
C LEU A 290 -41.81 23.45 -11.76
N LYS A 291 -40.74 23.33 -12.55
CA LYS A 291 -40.74 23.73 -13.98
C LYS A 291 -41.77 22.96 -14.79
N LYS A 292 -41.93 21.65 -14.51
CA LYS A 292 -42.94 20.81 -15.18
C LYS A 292 -44.36 21.28 -14.87
N LEU A 293 -44.66 21.55 -13.60
CA LEU A 293 -45.97 22.06 -13.17
C LEU A 293 -46.32 23.42 -13.78
N LEU A 294 -45.32 24.28 -13.97
CA LEU A 294 -45.49 25.59 -14.63
C LEU A 294 -45.74 25.48 -16.13
N ALA A 295 -45.20 24.47 -16.80
CA ALA A 295 -45.42 24.22 -18.22
C ALA A 295 -46.81 23.60 -18.53
N GLU A 296 -47.48 23.06 -17.52
CA GLU A 296 -48.82 22.46 -17.62
C GLU A 296 -49.97 23.46 -17.31
N LYS A 297 -49.64 24.72 -16.96
CA LYS A 297 -50.59 25.82 -16.76
C LYS A 297 -50.60 26.80 -17.93
#